data_AF-A0A968HGR9-F1
#
_entry.id   AF-A0A968HGR9-F1
#
_cell.length_a   1.000
_cell.length_b   1.000
_cell.length_c   1.000
_cell.angle_alpha   90.00
_cell.angle_beta   90.00
_cell.angle_gamma   90.00
#
_symmetry.space_group_name_H-M   'P 1'
#
loop_
_entity.id
_entity.type
_entity.pdbx_description
1 polymer ?
#
loop_
_entity_poly.entity_id
_entity_poly.type
_entity_poly.pdbx_seq_one_letter_code
_entity_poly.pdbx_strand_id
1 'polypeptide(L)' 'MANRNHLDLLKQGVSAWNQWRATNVEIVPDLSEAKLLAANLQGADLSNADLFGADLSGADLSRANLTGTYLRKGKPQGHE' A
#
# COMPACT_ATOMS: atom_id res chain seq x y z
N MET A 1 11.91 -2.89 2.78
CA MET A 1 11.61 -4.07 1.95
C MET A 1 10.23 -4.60 2.29
N ALA A 2 9.31 -4.49 1.34
CA ALA A 2 7.90 -4.82 1.48
C ALA A 2 7.65 -6.24 2.01
N ASN A 3 6.56 -6.39 2.75
CA ASN A 3 6.11 -7.68 3.24
C ASN A 3 5.61 -8.54 2.06
N ARG A 4 6.19 -9.73 1.92
CA ARG A 4 5.86 -10.65 0.83
C ARG A 4 4.40 -11.07 0.81
N ASN A 5 3.75 -11.21 1.97
CA ASN A 5 2.33 -11.57 2.06
C ASN A 5 1.44 -10.43 1.57
N HIS A 6 1.77 -9.18 1.90
CA HIS A 6 1.03 -8.01 1.41
C HIS A 6 1.15 -7.87 -0.11
N LEU A 7 2.35 -8.11 -0.65
CA LEU A 7 2.55 -8.13 -2.10
C LEU A 7 1.79 -9.25 -2.79
N ASP A 8 1.74 -10.43 -2.17
CA ASP A 8 1.00 -11.57 -2.70
C ASP A 8 -0.51 -11.28 -2.76
N LEU A 9 -1.06 -10.64 -1.72
CA LEU A 9 -2.46 -10.19 -1.72
C LEU A 9 -2.76 -9.20 -2.86
N LEU A 10 -1.87 -8.23 -3.12
CA LEU A 10 -2.01 -7.31 -4.25
C LEU A 10 -1.92 -8.03 -5.61
N LYS A 11 -1.08 -9.08 -5.71
CA LYS A 11 -0.97 -9.91 -6.93
C LYS A 11 -2.20 -10.80 -7.15
N GLN A 12 -2.84 -11.25 -6.08
CA GLN A 12 -4.13 -11.95 -6.15
C GLN A 12 -5.26 -11.01 -6.58
N GLY A 13 -5.07 -9.70 -6.42
CA GLY A 13 -5.93 -8.65 -6.97
C GLY A 13 -6.49 -7.72 -5.89
N VAL A 14 -7.02 -6.58 -6.34
CA VAL A 14 -7.57 -5.55 -5.44
C VAL A 14 -8.69 -6.06 -4.54
N SER A 15 -9.53 -6.99 -5.03
CA SER A 15 -10.59 -7.59 -4.21
C SER A 15 -10.03 -8.38 -3.01
N ALA A 16 -8.98 -9.17 -3.22
CA ALA A 16 -8.33 -9.93 -2.15
C ALA A 16 -7.65 -9.01 -1.14
N TRP A 17 -6.97 -7.97 -1.64
CA TRP A 17 -6.40 -6.93 -0.81
C TRP A 17 -7.44 -6.23 0.06
N ASN A 18 -8.55 -5.77 -0.54
CA ASN A 18 -9.62 -5.07 0.16
C ASN A 18 -10.32 -5.97 1.19
N GLN A 19 -10.51 -7.26 0.89
CA GLN A 19 -11.06 -8.22 1.85
C GLN A 19 -10.13 -8.42 3.06
N TRP A 20 -8.82 -8.46 2.83
CA TRP A 20 -7.85 -8.51 3.92
C TRP A 20 -7.85 -7.20 4.72
N ARG A 21 -7.87 -6.03 4.05
CA ARG A 21 -7.94 -4.71 4.71
C ARG A 21 -9.19 -4.53 5.57
N ALA A 22 -10.34 -5.04 5.11
CA ALA A 22 -11.59 -4.99 5.86
C ALA A 22 -11.52 -5.74 7.19
N THR A 23 -10.65 -6.75 7.30
CA THR A 23 -10.46 -7.55 8.52
C THR A 23 -9.19 -7.19 9.29
N ASN A 24 -8.27 -6.42 8.70
CA ASN A 24 -6.95 -6.09 9.25
C ASN A 24 -6.70 -4.57 9.25
N VAL A 25 -7.67 -3.79 9.74
CA VAL A 25 -7.62 -2.32 9.76
C VAL A 25 -6.52 -1.77 10.68
N GLU A 26 -6.16 -2.51 11.73
CA GLU A 26 -5.12 -2.14 12.70
C GLU A 26 -3.69 -2.40 12.18
N ILE A 27 -3.57 -3.24 11.15
CA ILE A 27 -2.26 -3.57 10.57
C ILE A 27 -1.86 -2.47 9.60
N VAL A 28 -0.65 -1.94 9.77
CA VAL A 28 0.00 -1.05 8.82
C VAL A 28 0.60 -1.89 7.69
N PRO A 29 0.11 -1.78 6.45
CA PRO A 29 0.66 -2.59 5.38
C PRO A 29 2.04 -2.10 4.95
N ASP A 30 3.06 -2.92 5.11
CA ASP A 30 4.40 -2.64 4.58
C ASP A 30 4.48 -3.01 3.10
N LEU A 31 4.49 -1.98 2.25
CA LEU A 31 4.70 -2.01 0.81
C LEU A 31 5.97 -1.22 0.41
N SER A 32 6.91 -1.05 1.35
CA SER A 32 8.14 -0.28 1.13
C SER A 32 9.01 -0.91 0.04
N GLU A 33 9.51 -0.11 -0.89
CA GLU A 33 10.36 -0.56 -2.00
C GLU A 33 9.67 -1.59 -2.92
N ALA A 34 8.34 -1.70 -2.85
CA ALA A 34 7.57 -2.59 -3.68
C ALA A 34 7.66 -2.18 -5.16
N LYS A 35 7.84 -3.17 -6.05
CA LYS A 35 7.76 -2.95 -7.50
C LYS A 35 6.32 -3.14 -7.96
N LEU A 36 5.58 -2.04 -8.03
CA LEU A 36 4.16 -1.98 -8.42
C LEU A 36 3.99 -1.27 -9.78
N LEU A 37 5.04 -1.30 -10.62
CA LEU A 37 5.04 -0.75 -11.98
C LEU A 37 3.84 -1.26 -12.78
N ALA A 38 3.07 -0.34 -13.36
CA ALA A 38 1.88 -0.66 -14.15
C ALA A 38 0.85 -1.57 -13.44
N ALA A 39 0.87 -1.64 -12.11
CA ALA A 39 -0.08 -2.43 -11.35
C ALA A 39 -1.48 -1.82 -11.44
N ASN A 40 -2.50 -2.66 -11.59
CA ASN A 40 -3.88 -2.23 -11.45
C ASN A 40 -4.26 -2.23 -9.96
N LEU A 41 -4.25 -1.04 -9.35
CA LEU A 41 -4.59 -0.78 -7.96
C LEU A 41 -5.90 0.03 -7.86
N GLN A 42 -6.73 -0.03 -8.90
CA GLN A 42 -7.97 0.73 -8.98
C GLN A 42 -8.90 0.33 -7.84
N GLY A 43 -9.27 1.30 -6.99
CA GLY A 43 -10.13 1.05 -5.81
C GLY A 43 -9.44 0.32 -4.65
N ALA A 44 -8.11 0.17 -4.66
CA ALA A 44 -7.39 -0.49 -3.58
C ALA A 44 -7.37 0.37 -2.31
N ASP A 45 -7.65 -0.24 -1.16
CA ASP A 45 -7.51 0.41 0.14
C ASP A 45 -6.07 0.35 0.64
N LEU A 46 -5.25 1.29 0.22
CA LEU A 46 -3.86 1.43 0.64
C LEU A 46 -3.72 2.34 1.87
N SER A 47 -4.79 2.57 2.62
CA SER A 47 -4.75 3.48 3.79
C SER A 47 -3.68 3.06 4.80
N ASN A 48 -2.96 4.07 5.32
CA ASN A 48 -1.83 3.92 6.25
C ASN A 48 -0.69 3.04 5.73
N ALA A 49 -0.68 2.60 4.47
CA ALA A 49 0.40 1.76 3.95
C ALA A 49 1.73 2.50 3.90
N ASP A 50 2.80 1.79 4.26
CA ASP A 50 4.16 2.25 4.01
C ASP A 50 4.50 1.97 2.55
N LEU A 51 4.56 3.03 1.74
CA LEU A 51 4.90 2.98 0.33
C LEU A 51 6.30 3.59 0.09
N PHE A 52 7.14 3.68 1.13
CA PHE A 52 8.46 4.27 1.05
C PHE A 52 9.30 3.60 -0.04
N GLY A 53 9.67 4.36 -1.07
CA GLY A 53 10.48 3.85 -2.18
C GLY A 53 9.76 2.87 -3.10
N ALA A 54 8.45 2.68 -2.95
CA ALA A 54 7.67 1.86 -3.88
C ALA A 54 7.67 2.49 -5.29
N ASP A 55 7.91 1.65 -6.30
CA ASP A 55 7.81 2.06 -7.69
C ASP A 55 6.36 1.86 -8.16
N LEU A 56 5.60 2.95 -8.19
CA LEU A 56 4.21 3.01 -8.66
C LEU A 56 4.13 3.57 -10.09
N SER A 57 5.23 3.60 -10.85
CA SER A 57 5.25 4.23 -12.17
C SER A 57 4.25 3.54 -13.11
N GLY A 58 3.31 4.30 -13.66
CA GLY A 58 2.23 3.79 -14.50
C GLY A 58 1.17 2.93 -13.80
N ALA A 59 1.19 2.81 -12.46
CA ALA A 59 0.14 2.11 -11.72
C ALA A 59 -1.20 2.86 -11.83
N ASP A 60 -2.30 2.11 -12.01
CA ASP A 60 -3.64 2.70 -11.95
C ASP A 60 -4.09 2.78 -10.49
N LEU A 61 -4.01 3.98 -9.90
CA LEU A 61 -4.47 4.29 -8.56
C LEU A 61 -5.86 4.96 -8.55
N SER A 62 -6.61 4.87 -9.66
CA SER A 62 -7.95 5.47 -9.75
C SER A 62 -8.83 4.95 -8.63
N ARG A 63 -9.45 5.86 -7.85
CA ARG A 63 -10.29 5.53 -6.68
C ARG A 63 -9.58 4.77 -5.55
N ALA A 64 -8.26 4.61 -5.58
CA ALA A 64 -7.53 4.01 -4.47
C ALA A 64 -7.57 4.91 -3.23
N ASN A 65 -7.68 4.32 -2.05
CA ASN A 65 -7.60 5.05 -0.80
C ASN A 65 -6.14 5.16 -0.36
N LEU A 66 -5.55 6.36 -0.46
CA LEU A 66 -4.17 6.65 -0.06
C LEU A 66 -4.10 7.44 1.25
N THR A 67 -5.20 7.51 2.01
CA THR A 67 -5.26 8.27 3.27
C THR A 67 -4.21 7.77 4.25
N GLY A 68 -3.39 8.67 4.78
CA GLY A 68 -2.34 8.32 5.76
C GLY A 68 -1.18 7.50 5.19
N THR A 69 -1.10 7.31 3.87
CA THR A 69 0.05 6.60 3.27
C THR A 69 1.36 7.33 3.52
N TYR A 70 2.39 6.54 3.82
CA TYR A 70 3.74 7.06 4.01
C TYR A 70 4.47 7.05 2.65
N LEU A 71 4.29 8.13 1.89
CA LEU A 71 4.97 8.37 0.59
C LEU A 71 6.22 9.27 0.71
N ARG A 72 6.55 9.69 1.93
CA ARG A 72 7.62 10.63 2.34
C ARG A 72 7.35 12.11 1.95
N LYS A 73 6.96 12.88 2.97
CA LYS A 73 7.61 14.17 3.32
C LYS A 73 7.82 14.15 4.83
N GLY A 74 9.07 13.91 5.26
CA GLY A 74 9.43 13.80 6.67
C GLY A 74 9.18 12.40 7.25
N LYS A 75 10.16 11.88 7.99
CA LYS A 75 9.91 10.77 8.92
C LYS A 75 8.87 11.28 9.93
N PRO A 76 7.93 10.46 10.46
CA PRO A 76 7.41 10.77 11.78
C PRO A 76 8.62 10.72 12.72
N GLN A 77 9.20 11.88 13.03
CA GLN A 77 10.04 12.00 14.20
C GLN A 77 9.13 11.62 15.37
N GLY A 78 9.60 10.66 16.18
CA GLY A 78 8.90 10.27 17.38
C GLY A 78 8.53 11.52 18.17
N HIS A 79 7.27 11.60 18.57
CA HIS A 79 6.96 12.36 19.76
C HIS A 79 7.30 11.43 20.92
N GLU A 80 8.35 11.83 21.64
CA GLU A 80 8.69 11.42 23.00
C GLU A 80 7.47 11.45 23.92
#